data_AF-A0A0V0J7Z2-F1
#
_entry.id   AF-A0A0V0J7Z2-F1
#
_cell.length_a   1.000
_cell.length_b   1.000
_cell.length_c   1.000
_cell.angle_alpha   90.00
_cell.angle_beta   90.00
_cell.angle_gamma   90.00
#
_symmetry.space_group_name_H-M   'P 1'
#
loop_
_entity.id
_entity.type
_entity.pdbx_description
1 polymer ?
#
loop_
_entity_poly.entity_id
_entity_poly.type
_entity_poly.pdbx_seq_one_letter_code
_entity_poly.pdbx_strand_id
1 'polypeptide(L)'
;MAFHRNLSGLFVSSNAIHVAFLEIARVPAFSNVTSFLTFVSLFKAAELVNFLMRSGDKPLRGQLDSIQELHRRLLATEPAAKVTSANDMDSFILRPFNYLLDQLLSDENTDYSRMSLEKLQIQRAEFSLFLRAPLTTPDLLRDIKAAMDKLDCILALRQMEKCFRLFATPDVQRQASDCLLALRQAHLCVGYLESPEVQQLCPTGLLEQLKRLAEGIKIIASKLFLHRFGKTESEIDSASRLLCPICGESIRPNPFSSSCLSGHILPRCSDCFEPCTDTSFYECSECKRTAIITINLARCSQWRTAISSRFCPFCDIPRVPVYF
;
A
#
# COMPACT_ATOMS: atom_id res chain seq x y z
N MET A 1 -20.38 0.80 42.34
CA MET A 1 -19.93 2.19 42.11
C MET A 1 -20.02 2.48 40.63
N ALA A 2 -20.69 3.55 40.22
CA ALA A 2 -20.79 3.94 38.81
C ALA A 2 -19.63 4.89 38.47
N PHE A 3 -18.66 4.39 37.69
CA PHE A 3 -17.57 5.19 37.14
C PHE A 3 -18.02 5.77 35.80
N HIS A 4 -17.82 7.07 35.59
CA HIS A 4 -17.96 7.67 34.26
C HIS A 4 -16.60 7.58 33.57
N ARG A 5 -16.52 6.82 32.48
CA ARG A 5 -15.29 6.68 31.68
C ARG A 5 -15.35 7.63 30.49
N ASN A 6 -14.47 8.62 30.46
CA ASN A 6 -14.32 9.52 29.33
C ASN A 6 -13.16 9.07 28.46
N LEU A 7 -13.36 8.96 27.14
CA LEU A 7 -12.27 8.73 26.19
C LEU A 7 -11.25 9.86 26.32
N SER A 8 -10.01 9.51 26.65
CA SER A 8 -8.90 10.45 26.84
C SER A 8 -7.92 10.46 25.66
N GLY A 9 -8.04 9.50 24.72
CA GLY A 9 -7.23 9.40 23.50
C GLY A 9 -6.59 8.03 23.30
N LEU A 10 -5.79 7.89 22.23
CA LEU A 10 -4.95 6.71 22.00
C LEU A 10 -3.58 6.92 22.63
N PHE A 11 -3.13 5.93 23.40
CA PHE A 11 -1.84 5.90 24.06
C PHE A 11 -1.00 4.74 23.53
N VAL A 12 0.17 5.06 23.02
CA VAL A 12 1.11 4.07 22.51
C VAL A 12 2.03 3.64 23.64
N SER A 13 2.06 2.34 23.93
CA SER A 13 3.04 1.73 24.84
C SER A 13 4.03 0.87 24.06
N SER A 14 5.08 0.38 24.72
CA SER A 14 5.99 -0.62 24.16
C SER A 14 5.27 -1.90 23.68
N ASN A 15 4.06 -2.16 24.20
CA ASN A 15 3.39 -3.44 24.06
C ASN A 15 2.02 -3.41 23.36
N ALA A 16 1.48 -2.23 23.00
CA ALA A 16 0.17 -2.09 22.36
C ALA A 16 -0.15 -0.61 22.06
N ILE A 17 -1.10 -0.38 21.13
CA ILE A 17 -1.93 0.83 21.15
C ILE A 17 -3.02 0.59 22.18
N HIS A 18 -3.06 1.45 23.19
CA HIS A 18 -4.11 1.50 24.18
C HIS A 18 -5.07 2.63 23.86
N VAL A 19 -6.35 2.45 24.16
CA VAL A 19 -7.27 3.56 24.36
C VAL A 19 -7.19 3.93 25.84
N ALA A 20 -6.85 5.17 26.13
CA ALA A 20 -6.85 5.70 27.48
C ALA A 20 -8.24 6.24 27.82
N PHE A 21 -8.74 5.87 28.99
CA PHE A 21 -9.98 6.36 29.57
C PHE A 21 -9.69 7.08 30.88
N LEU A 22 -10.26 8.27 31.05
CA LEU A 22 -10.29 8.94 32.34
C LEU A 22 -11.57 8.52 33.06
N GLU A 23 -11.44 7.69 34.08
CA GLU A 23 -12.55 7.26 34.93
C GLU A 23 -12.75 8.25 36.07
N ILE A 24 -13.89 8.93 36.11
CA ILE A 24 -14.25 9.88 37.16
C ILE A 24 -15.30 9.24 38.06
N ALA A 25 -14.97 9.09 39.35
CA ALA A 25 -15.89 8.57 40.35
C ALA A 25 -16.89 9.65 40.80
N ARG A 26 -18.20 9.37 40.77
CA ARG A 26 -19.21 10.27 41.34
C ARG A 26 -19.38 10.05 42.88
N VAL A 27 -18.36 10.48 43.68
CA VAL A 27 -18.34 11.08 45.06
C VAL A 27 -18.95 10.28 46.27
N PRO A 28 -18.65 10.48 47.61
CA PRO A 28 -17.76 11.42 48.32
C PRO A 28 -16.66 10.85 49.27
N ALA A 29 -15.66 11.70 49.54
CA ALA A 29 -14.93 11.91 50.81
C ALA A 29 -13.65 11.14 51.24
N PHE A 30 -13.17 10.05 50.61
CA PHE A 30 -11.95 9.37 51.16
C PHE A 30 -10.91 8.89 50.13
N SER A 31 -10.82 9.53 48.97
CA SER A 31 -9.71 9.30 48.03
C SER A 31 -9.20 10.62 47.49
N ASN A 32 -7.91 10.91 47.66
CA ASN A 32 -7.23 12.06 47.07
C ASN A 32 -7.02 11.92 45.55
N VAL A 33 -7.41 10.77 44.97
CA VAL A 33 -7.37 10.52 43.53
C VAL A 33 -8.80 10.50 43.00
N THR A 34 -9.20 11.58 42.34
CA THR A 34 -10.55 11.82 41.80
C THR A 34 -10.76 11.24 40.39
N SER A 35 -9.70 10.77 39.76
CA SER A 35 -9.72 10.23 38.40
C SER A 35 -8.67 9.15 38.19
N PHE A 36 -9.05 8.03 37.59
CA PHE A 36 -8.13 6.94 37.24
C PHE A 36 -7.95 6.89 35.72
N LEU A 37 -6.71 6.73 35.26
CA LEU A 37 -6.45 6.49 33.84
C LEU A 37 -6.44 4.98 33.59
N THR A 38 -7.37 4.48 32.77
CA THR A 38 -7.51 3.06 32.43
C THR A 38 -7.17 2.84 30.96
N PHE A 39 -6.39 1.80 30.67
CA PHE A 39 -5.94 1.49 29.31
C PHE A 39 -6.62 0.23 28.79
N VAL A 40 -7.14 0.27 27.56
CA VAL A 40 -7.66 -0.90 26.84
C VAL A 40 -6.83 -1.13 25.58
N SER A 41 -6.21 -2.31 25.47
CA SER A 41 -5.35 -2.68 24.34
C SER A 41 -6.17 -2.98 23.09
N LEU A 42 -6.00 -2.18 22.03
CA LEU A 42 -6.64 -2.41 20.71
C LEU A 42 -5.82 -3.32 19.79
N PHE A 43 -4.49 -3.24 19.84
CA PHE A 43 -3.57 -3.94 18.94
C PHE A 43 -2.36 -4.49 19.70
N LYS A 44 -1.81 -5.63 19.26
CA LYS A 44 -0.61 -6.23 19.87
C LYS A 44 0.66 -5.46 19.52
N ALA A 45 1.57 -5.39 20.50
CA ALA A 45 2.92 -4.81 20.45
C ALA A 45 3.64 -5.03 19.12
N ALA A 46 3.72 -6.28 18.66
CA ALA A 46 4.65 -6.68 17.62
C ALA A 46 4.36 -5.98 16.28
N GLU A 47 3.10 -5.65 16.02
CA GLU A 47 2.67 -4.98 14.79
C GLU A 47 2.96 -3.48 14.87
N LEU A 48 2.75 -2.88 16.05
CA LEU A 48 3.04 -1.47 16.29
C LEU A 48 4.54 -1.19 16.49
N VAL A 49 5.28 -2.08 17.15
CA VAL A 49 6.73 -2.02 17.33
C VAL A 49 7.41 -2.21 15.97
N ASN A 50 6.91 -3.05 15.07
CA ASN A 50 7.37 -3.06 13.68
C ASN A 50 7.06 -1.76 12.95
N PHE A 51 5.92 -1.12 13.24
CA PHE A 51 5.53 0.16 12.65
C PHE A 51 6.35 1.34 13.21
N LEU A 52 6.67 1.36 14.51
CA LEU A 52 7.38 2.40 15.25
C LEU A 52 8.91 2.27 15.21
N MET A 53 9.46 1.05 15.22
CA MET A 53 10.92 0.81 15.15
C MET A 53 11.51 1.07 13.75
N ARG A 54 10.67 1.41 12.76
CA ARG A 54 11.08 1.77 11.40
C ARG A 54 11.19 3.29 11.18
N SER A 55 10.93 4.09 12.21
CA SER A 55 10.99 5.56 12.14
C SER A 55 12.44 6.05 12.31
N GLY A 56 13.25 5.92 11.26
CA GLY A 56 14.56 6.59 11.12
C GLY A 56 14.55 7.54 9.92
N ASP A 57 14.33 8.83 10.20
CA ASP A 57 14.50 10.04 9.38
C ASP A 57 13.81 10.18 8.00
N LYS A 58 12.55 10.67 8.08
CA LYS A 58 11.85 11.65 7.20
C LYS A 58 11.39 11.24 5.77
N PRO A 59 10.39 11.94 5.17
CA PRO A 59 9.92 13.30 5.55
C PRO A 59 8.38 13.63 5.61
N LEU A 60 7.58 13.56 6.71
CA LEU A 60 6.16 14.07 6.92
C LEU A 60 4.79 13.56 6.27
N ARG A 61 4.63 12.41 5.61
CA ARG A 61 5.65 11.85 4.75
C ARG A 61 6.69 11.18 5.75
N GLY A 62 6.23 10.90 7.00
CA GLY A 62 6.85 10.24 8.17
C GLY A 62 5.75 9.71 9.13
N GLN A 63 5.93 8.51 9.69
CA GLN A 63 4.88 7.64 10.28
C GLN A 63 4.02 8.22 11.43
N LEU A 64 4.49 9.27 12.12
CA LEU A 64 3.79 9.89 13.25
C LEU A 64 2.53 10.65 12.81
N ASP A 65 2.58 11.30 11.64
CA ASP A 65 1.45 12.10 11.12
C ASP A 65 0.27 11.19 10.75
N SER A 66 0.54 10.00 10.22
CA SER A 66 -0.49 9.00 9.89
C SER A 66 -1.18 8.45 11.14
N ILE A 67 -0.44 8.25 12.24
CA ILE A 67 -1.02 7.85 13.53
C ILE A 67 -1.84 9.00 14.11
N GLN A 68 -1.35 10.24 14.02
CA GLN A 68 -2.08 11.41 14.50
C GLN A 68 -3.36 11.66 13.70
N GLU A 69 -3.34 11.45 12.39
CA GLU A 69 -4.53 11.54 11.54
C GLU A 69 -5.53 10.41 11.84
N LEU A 70 -5.06 9.17 12.02
CA LEU A 70 -5.91 8.06 12.47
C LEU A 70 -6.54 8.38 13.84
N HIS A 71 -5.75 8.90 14.78
CA HIS A 71 -6.21 9.33 16.08
C HIS A 71 -7.25 10.47 15.97
N ARG A 72 -6.99 11.47 15.11
CA ARG A 72 -7.91 12.57 14.86
C ARG A 72 -9.23 12.07 14.29
N ARG A 73 -9.21 11.12 13.35
CA ARG A 73 -10.42 10.51 12.77
C ARG A 73 -11.20 9.70 13.79
N LEU A 74 -10.52 8.93 14.63
CA LEU A 74 -11.14 8.16 15.72
C LEU A 74 -11.69 9.04 16.85
N LEU A 75 -11.15 10.26 17.04
CA LEU A 75 -11.69 11.24 17.99
C LEU A 75 -12.83 12.09 17.41
N ALA A 76 -12.85 12.31 16.09
CA ALA A 76 -13.87 13.10 15.41
C ALA A 76 -15.20 12.35 15.22
N THR A 77 -15.21 11.03 15.43
CA THR A 77 -16.42 10.21 15.43
C THR A 77 -17.14 10.37 16.78
N GLU A 78 -18.07 11.33 16.86
CA GLU A 78 -18.87 11.55 18.06
C GLU A 78 -19.61 10.25 18.47
N PRO A 79 -19.52 9.81 19.74
CA PRO A 79 -20.37 8.75 20.24
C PRO A 79 -21.77 9.33 20.48
N ALA A 80 -22.70 9.09 19.56
CA ALA A 80 -24.08 9.61 19.61
C ALA A 80 -24.95 9.06 20.77
N ALA A 81 -24.41 8.37 21.76
CA ALA A 81 -25.19 7.90 22.90
C ALA A 81 -24.39 7.85 24.21
N LYS A 82 -24.91 8.50 25.25
CA LYS A 82 -24.50 8.28 26.64
C LYS A 82 -24.86 6.86 27.04
N VAL A 83 -23.87 6.01 27.30
CA VAL A 83 -24.11 4.61 27.72
C VAL A 83 -23.89 4.47 29.22
N THR A 84 -24.78 3.70 29.87
CA THR A 84 -24.95 3.60 31.33
C THR A 84 -24.49 2.28 31.93
N SER A 85 -23.78 1.40 31.21
CA SER A 85 -23.40 0.07 31.71
C SER A 85 -21.97 -0.38 31.33
N ALA A 86 -21.36 -1.22 32.19
CA ALA A 86 -19.98 -1.70 32.04
C ALA A 86 -19.81 -2.81 30.97
N ASN A 87 -20.88 -3.51 30.58
CA ASN A 87 -20.87 -4.48 29.48
C ASN A 87 -20.87 -3.81 28.09
N ASP A 88 -21.11 -2.49 28.04
CA ASP A 88 -21.09 -1.69 26.82
C ASP A 88 -19.73 -1.01 26.55
N MET A 89 -18.68 -1.31 27.31
CA MET A 89 -17.38 -0.65 27.13
C MET A 89 -16.64 -1.16 25.89
N ASP A 90 -16.71 -2.47 25.62
CA ASP A 90 -16.24 -3.02 24.35
C ASP A 90 -17.09 -2.47 23.20
N SER A 91 -18.41 -2.34 23.37
CA SER A 91 -19.29 -1.72 22.37
C SER A 91 -18.99 -0.22 22.17
N PHE A 92 -18.54 0.49 23.19
CA PHE A 92 -18.15 1.90 23.14
C PHE A 92 -16.79 2.12 22.46
N ILE A 93 -15.82 1.23 22.64
CA ILE A 93 -14.52 1.26 21.95
C ILE A 93 -14.66 0.84 20.49
N LEU A 94 -15.49 -0.17 20.26
CA LEU A 94 -15.73 -0.71 18.94
C LEU A 94 -16.68 0.15 18.12
N ARG A 95 -17.51 0.99 18.73
CA ARG A 95 -18.40 1.89 17.98
C ARG A 95 -17.66 2.88 17.09
N PRO A 96 -16.67 3.69 17.56
CA PRO A 96 -15.89 4.56 16.69
C PRO A 96 -15.11 3.80 15.62
N PHE A 97 -14.62 2.60 15.96
CA PHE A 97 -13.86 1.73 15.07
C PHE A 97 -14.74 1.13 13.96
N ASN A 98 -15.87 0.55 14.34
CA ASN A 98 -16.90 0.03 13.44
C ASN A 98 -17.55 1.15 12.64
N TYR A 99 -17.75 2.34 13.22
CA TYR A 99 -18.30 3.48 12.51
C TYR A 99 -17.31 4.04 11.47
N LEU A 100 -16.02 4.11 11.79
CA LEU A 100 -14.99 4.47 10.80
C LEU A 100 -14.96 3.42 9.68
N LEU A 101 -15.02 2.14 10.04
CA LEU A 101 -15.06 1.05 9.06
C LEU A 101 -16.33 1.11 8.19
N ASP A 102 -17.48 1.34 8.81
CA ASP A 102 -18.75 1.54 8.14
C ASP A 102 -18.68 2.76 7.21
N GLN A 103 -18.09 3.89 7.63
CA GLN A 103 -17.88 5.05 6.75
C GLN A 103 -16.96 4.71 5.56
N LEU A 104 -15.88 3.98 5.79
CA LEU A 104 -14.94 3.58 4.74
C LEU A 104 -15.57 2.58 3.75
N LEU A 105 -16.47 1.72 4.22
CA LEU A 105 -17.15 0.72 3.39
C LEU A 105 -18.44 1.24 2.74
N SER A 106 -19.16 2.15 3.40
CA SER A 106 -20.44 2.72 2.93
C SER A 106 -20.29 3.83 1.91
N ASP A 107 -19.09 4.38 1.73
CA ASP A 107 -18.81 5.36 0.69
C ASP A 107 -18.62 4.68 -0.68
N GLU A 108 -19.70 4.05 -1.18
CA GLU A 108 -19.76 3.38 -2.49
C GLU A 108 -19.41 4.33 -3.64
N ASN A 109 -19.52 5.65 -3.42
CA ASN A 109 -19.24 6.71 -4.39
C ASN A 109 -17.82 7.27 -4.30
N THR A 110 -16.95 6.75 -3.42
CA THR A 110 -15.58 7.20 -3.34
C THR A 110 -14.80 6.83 -4.59
N ASP A 111 -14.49 7.85 -5.40
CA ASP A 111 -13.57 7.74 -6.51
C ASP A 111 -12.11 7.79 -6.01
N TYR A 112 -11.62 6.63 -5.56
CA TYR A 112 -10.24 6.43 -5.15
C TYR A 112 -9.23 6.89 -6.21
N SER A 113 -9.58 6.89 -7.51
CA SER A 113 -8.67 7.35 -8.56
C SER A 113 -8.31 8.83 -8.43
N ARG A 114 -9.17 9.66 -7.82
CA ARG A 114 -8.95 11.10 -7.63
C ARG A 114 -8.21 11.44 -6.34
N MET A 115 -8.01 10.46 -5.45
CA MET A 115 -7.29 10.66 -4.20
C MET A 115 -5.80 10.89 -4.43
N SER A 116 -5.18 11.65 -3.54
CA SER A 116 -3.72 11.76 -3.51
C SER A 116 -3.12 10.41 -3.09
N LEU A 117 -1.86 10.19 -3.46
CA LEU A 117 -1.15 8.94 -3.16
C LEU A 117 -1.12 8.66 -1.65
N GLU A 118 -0.88 9.70 -0.85
CA GLU A 118 -0.79 9.61 0.61
C GLU A 118 -2.13 9.17 1.21
N LYS A 119 -3.26 9.70 0.69
CA LYS A 119 -4.59 9.30 1.15
C LYS A 119 -4.89 7.84 0.84
N LEU A 120 -4.51 7.35 -0.35
CA LEU A 120 -4.68 5.95 -0.73
C LEU A 120 -3.87 5.02 0.18
N GLN A 121 -2.63 5.39 0.47
CA GLN A 121 -1.74 4.63 1.36
C GLN A 121 -2.26 4.61 2.81
N ILE A 122 -2.81 5.72 3.30
CA ILE A 122 -3.46 5.81 4.62
C ILE A 122 -4.69 4.90 4.68
N GLN A 123 -5.60 4.98 3.71
CA GLN A 123 -6.79 4.11 3.70
C GLN A 123 -6.43 2.64 3.61
N ARG A 124 -5.41 2.31 2.81
CA ARG A 124 -4.90 0.93 2.75
C ARG A 124 -4.34 0.48 4.11
N ALA A 125 -3.67 1.36 4.84
CA ALA A 125 -3.18 1.08 6.19
C ALA A 125 -4.35 0.91 7.18
N GLU A 126 -5.38 1.76 7.10
CA GLU A 126 -6.63 1.62 7.88
C GLU A 126 -7.25 0.24 7.65
N PHE A 127 -7.49 -0.16 6.40
CA PHE A 127 -8.01 -1.51 6.08
C PHE A 127 -7.09 -2.65 6.55
N SER A 128 -5.77 -2.48 6.45
CA SER A 128 -4.83 -3.48 6.96
C SER A 128 -4.91 -3.64 8.48
N LEU A 129 -5.21 -2.57 9.23
CA LEU A 129 -5.45 -2.64 10.67
C LEU A 129 -6.76 -3.38 10.97
N PHE A 130 -7.83 -3.08 10.22
CA PHE A 130 -9.11 -3.78 10.35
C PHE A 130 -9.00 -5.27 10.02
N LEU A 131 -8.18 -5.65 9.05
CA LEU A 131 -7.96 -7.06 8.69
C LEU A 131 -7.28 -7.87 9.81
N ARG A 132 -6.50 -7.21 10.68
CA ARG A 132 -5.79 -7.84 11.80
C ARG A 132 -6.55 -7.72 13.13
N ALA A 133 -7.64 -6.96 13.15
CA ALA A 133 -8.44 -6.79 14.35
C ALA A 133 -9.13 -8.12 14.71
N PRO A 134 -9.13 -8.53 15.99
CA PRO A 134 -9.72 -9.81 16.44
C PRO A 134 -11.25 -9.87 16.32
N LEU A 135 -11.90 -8.80 15.86
CA LEU A 135 -13.35 -8.60 15.90
C LEU A 135 -13.99 -8.61 14.50
N THR A 136 -13.22 -8.89 13.47
CA THR A 136 -13.66 -8.85 12.07
C THR A 136 -14.46 -10.10 11.73
N THR A 137 -15.75 -9.95 11.43
CA THR A 137 -16.62 -11.05 10.98
C THR A 137 -16.21 -11.54 9.59
N PRO A 138 -16.59 -12.77 9.17
CA PRO A 138 -16.26 -13.27 7.83
C PRO A 138 -16.75 -12.40 6.67
N ASP A 139 -17.92 -11.77 6.83
CA ASP A 139 -18.48 -10.86 5.83
C ASP A 139 -17.69 -9.56 5.78
N LEU A 140 -17.41 -8.97 6.93
CA LEU A 140 -16.60 -7.76 7.03
C LEU A 140 -15.18 -7.98 6.49
N LEU A 141 -14.61 -9.17 6.71
CA LEU A 141 -13.31 -9.55 6.17
C LEU A 141 -13.33 -9.58 4.63
N ARG A 142 -14.44 -10.02 4.03
CA ARG A 142 -14.63 -10.05 2.58
C ARG A 142 -14.68 -8.63 2.02
N ASP A 143 -15.43 -7.74 2.66
CA ASP A 143 -15.61 -6.36 2.22
C ASP A 143 -14.30 -5.57 2.37
N ILE A 144 -13.58 -5.74 3.48
CA ILE A 144 -12.23 -5.17 3.69
C ILE A 144 -11.28 -5.64 2.59
N LYS A 145 -11.27 -6.95 2.27
CA LYS A 145 -10.40 -7.49 1.21
C LYS A 145 -10.74 -6.89 -0.16
N ALA A 146 -12.02 -6.81 -0.50
CA ALA A 146 -12.45 -6.19 -1.76
C ALA A 146 -12.03 -4.72 -1.86
N ALA A 147 -12.16 -3.95 -0.77
CA ALA A 147 -11.71 -2.57 -0.70
C ALA A 147 -10.17 -2.47 -0.83
N MET A 148 -9.43 -3.35 -0.16
CA MET A 148 -7.97 -3.43 -0.28
C MET A 148 -7.53 -3.78 -1.70
N ASP A 149 -8.22 -4.70 -2.38
CA ASP A 149 -7.92 -5.08 -3.76
C ASP A 149 -8.14 -3.91 -4.72
N LYS A 150 -9.21 -3.11 -4.52
CA LYS A 150 -9.46 -1.87 -5.26
C LYS A 150 -8.33 -0.85 -5.06
N LEU A 151 -7.92 -0.62 -3.81
CA LEU A 151 -6.82 0.28 -3.47
C LEU A 151 -5.50 -0.20 -4.08
N ASP A 152 -5.19 -1.49 -3.96
CA ASP A 152 -3.96 -2.09 -4.50
C ASP A 152 -3.93 -2.02 -6.02
N CYS A 153 -5.07 -2.20 -6.69
CA CYS A 153 -5.19 -1.99 -8.13
C CYS A 153 -4.82 -0.54 -8.51
N ILE A 154 -5.44 0.46 -7.86
CA ILE A 154 -5.20 1.87 -8.16
C ILE A 154 -3.75 2.26 -7.85
N LEU A 155 -3.18 1.80 -6.72
CA LEU A 155 -1.79 2.03 -6.37
C LEU A 155 -0.81 1.43 -7.39
N ALA A 156 -1.10 0.23 -7.90
CA ALA A 156 -0.30 -0.38 -8.96
C ALA A 156 -0.36 0.45 -10.25
N LEU A 157 -1.54 0.92 -10.65
CA LEU A 157 -1.74 1.78 -11.81
C LEU A 157 -1.00 3.13 -11.66
N ARG A 158 -1.06 3.75 -10.48
CA ARG A 158 -0.30 4.98 -10.16
C ARG A 158 1.21 4.77 -10.21
N GLN A 159 1.69 3.62 -9.75
CA GLN A 159 3.10 3.28 -9.83
C GLN A 159 3.55 3.05 -11.28
N MET A 160 2.72 2.42 -12.13
CA MET A 160 2.99 2.34 -13.59
C MET A 160 3.04 3.72 -14.23
N GLU A 161 2.08 4.59 -13.90
CA GLU A 161 2.04 5.98 -14.36
C GLU A 161 3.33 6.73 -14.01
N LYS A 162 3.80 6.59 -12.77
CA LYS A 162 5.06 7.17 -12.28
C LYS A 162 6.25 6.67 -13.08
N CYS A 163 6.37 5.36 -13.28
CA CYS A 163 7.46 4.75 -14.07
C CYS A 163 7.51 5.32 -15.50
N PHE A 164 6.35 5.42 -16.15
CA PHE A 164 6.22 5.96 -17.50
C PHE A 164 6.57 7.44 -17.57
N ARG A 165 6.03 8.27 -16.68
CA ARG A 165 6.36 9.71 -16.66
C ARG A 165 7.85 9.95 -16.40
N LEU A 166 8.45 9.23 -15.46
CA LEU A 166 9.89 9.30 -15.21
C LEU A 166 10.69 8.86 -16.44
N PHE A 167 10.26 7.81 -17.14
CA PHE A 167 10.92 7.37 -18.37
C PHE A 167 10.79 8.40 -19.48
N ALA A 168 9.68 9.14 -19.59
CA ALA A 168 9.49 10.15 -20.62
C ALA A 168 10.27 11.45 -20.36
N THR A 169 10.68 11.71 -19.11
CA THR A 169 11.31 12.98 -18.69
C THR A 169 12.66 13.20 -19.38
N PRO A 170 12.84 14.26 -20.21
CA PRO A 170 14.01 14.44 -21.08
C PRO A 170 15.37 14.37 -20.37
N ASP A 171 15.46 14.95 -19.18
CA ASP A 171 16.71 15.07 -18.41
C ASP A 171 17.09 13.78 -17.65
N VAL A 172 16.21 12.77 -17.64
CA VAL A 172 16.49 11.48 -17.00
C VAL A 172 17.33 10.62 -17.94
N GLN A 173 18.56 10.32 -17.51
CA GLN A 173 19.45 9.40 -18.21
C GLN A 173 18.94 7.95 -18.17
N ARG A 174 19.02 7.30 -19.33
CA ARG A 174 18.52 5.95 -19.61
C ARG A 174 19.61 5.14 -20.29
N GLN A 175 19.54 3.83 -20.15
CA GLN A 175 20.36 2.84 -20.86
C GLN A 175 19.49 2.06 -21.86
N ALA A 176 20.12 1.32 -22.77
CA ALA A 176 19.40 0.47 -23.72
C ALA A 176 18.51 -0.57 -23.02
N SER A 177 18.99 -1.16 -21.92
CA SER A 177 18.23 -2.10 -21.08
C SER A 177 16.97 -1.48 -20.45
N ASP A 178 16.97 -0.16 -20.22
CA ASP A 178 15.81 0.54 -19.68
C ASP A 178 14.69 0.66 -20.71
N CYS A 179 15.04 0.80 -21.99
CA CYS A 179 14.06 0.78 -23.07
C CYS A 179 13.32 -0.56 -23.13
N LEU A 180 14.06 -1.67 -23.02
CA LEU A 180 13.45 -3.02 -22.99
C LEU A 180 12.56 -3.21 -21.76
N LEU A 181 12.98 -2.68 -20.61
CA LEU A 181 12.14 -2.71 -19.42
C LEU A 181 10.88 -1.87 -19.58
N ALA A 182 10.98 -0.63 -20.07
CA ALA A 182 9.84 0.24 -20.31
C ALA A 182 8.84 -0.39 -21.31
N LEU A 183 9.34 -1.08 -22.34
CA LEU A 183 8.51 -1.87 -23.27
C LEU A 183 7.76 -3.00 -22.57
N ARG A 184 8.44 -3.78 -21.71
CA ARG A 184 7.80 -4.85 -20.91
C ARG A 184 6.74 -4.27 -19.97
N GLN A 185 7.04 -3.17 -19.29
CA GLN A 185 6.10 -2.49 -18.41
C GLN A 185 4.87 -1.99 -19.18
N ALA A 186 5.06 -1.43 -20.37
CA ALA A 186 3.95 -0.98 -21.21
C ALA A 186 3.07 -2.14 -21.69
N HIS A 187 3.66 -3.26 -22.10
CA HIS A 187 2.91 -4.47 -22.46
C HIS A 187 2.15 -5.06 -21.27
N LEU A 188 2.79 -5.12 -20.10
CA LEU A 188 2.15 -5.53 -18.85
C LEU A 188 0.97 -4.61 -18.51
N CYS A 189 1.16 -3.30 -18.62
CA CYS A 189 0.14 -2.31 -18.33
C CYS A 189 -1.08 -2.50 -19.23
N VAL A 190 -0.91 -2.59 -20.55
CA VAL A 190 -2.01 -2.79 -21.49
C VAL A 190 -2.77 -4.08 -21.18
N GLY A 191 -2.06 -5.21 -21.02
CA GLY A 191 -2.71 -6.49 -20.72
C GLY A 191 -3.40 -6.52 -19.34
N TYR A 192 -2.88 -5.77 -18.35
CA TYR A 192 -3.52 -5.65 -17.04
C TYR A 192 -4.77 -4.76 -17.10
N LEU A 193 -4.72 -3.66 -17.85
CA LEU A 193 -5.87 -2.78 -18.05
C LEU A 193 -7.01 -3.50 -18.78
N GLU A 194 -6.73 -4.49 -19.62
CA GLU A 194 -7.73 -5.31 -20.32
C GLU A 194 -8.37 -6.39 -19.45
N SER A 195 -7.87 -6.60 -18.22
CA SER A 195 -8.40 -7.64 -17.33
C SER A 195 -9.80 -7.28 -16.82
N PRO A 196 -10.73 -8.25 -16.74
CA PRO A 196 -12.09 -7.99 -16.24
C PRO A 196 -12.10 -7.40 -14.83
N GLU A 197 -11.16 -7.85 -13.99
CA GLU A 197 -11.03 -7.39 -12.61
C GLU A 197 -10.70 -5.89 -12.55
N VAL A 198 -9.77 -5.41 -13.40
CA VAL A 198 -9.39 -3.99 -13.45
C VAL A 198 -10.51 -3.14 -14.06
N GLN A 199 -11.17 -3.64 -15.10
CA GLN A 199 -12.29 -2.95 -15.75
C GLN A 199 -13.47 -2.71 -14.80
N GLN A 200 -13.69 -3.61 -13.83
CA GLN A 200 -14.72 -3.46 -12.80
C GLN A 200 -14.31 -2.49 -11.68
N LEU A 201 -13.03 -2.48 -11.30
CA LEU A 201 -12.55 -1.75 -10.12
C LEU A 201 -12.22 -0.27 -10.41
N CYS A 202 -11.91 0.09 -11.65
CA CYS A 202 -11.33 1.38 -12.00
C CYS A 202 -12.19 2.20 -12.98
N PRO A 203 -12.22 3.54 -12.85
CA PRO A 203 -12.94 4.40 -13.81
C PRO A 203 -12.34 4.34 -15.22
N THR A 204 -13.20 4.28 -16.24
CA THR A 204 -12.80 4.18 -17.66
C THR A 204 -11.83 5.30 -18.08
N GLY A 205 -12.02 6.53 -17.58
CA GLY A 205 -11.14 7.66 -17.89
C GLY A 205 -9.68 7.45 -17.46
N LEU A 206 -9.46 6.84 -16.29
CA LEU A 206 -8.12 6.49 -15.81
C LEU A 206 -7.48 5.42 -16.71
N LEU A 207 -8.26 4.40 -17.07
CA LEU A 207 -7.80 3.29 -17.90
C LEU A 207 -7.35 3.79 -19.28
N GLU A 208 -8.16 4.64 -19.94
CA GLU A 208 -7.83 5.19 -21.25
C GLU A 208 -6.61 6.12 -21.21
N GLN A 209 -6.46 6.92 -20.15
CA GLN A 209 -5.28 7.76 -19.98
C GLN A 209 -4.00 6.90 -19.87
N LEU A 210 -4.05 5.83 -19.09
CA LEU A 210 -2.91 4.93 -18.91
C LEU A 210 -2.59 4.12 -20.17
N LYS A 211 -3.60 3.66 -20.92
CA LYS A 211 -3.39 3.01 -22.23
C LYS A 211 -2.63 3.94 -23.18
N ARG A 212 -3.07 5.20 -23.33
CA ARG A 212 -2.40 6.19 -24.19
C ARG A 212 -0.96 6.45 -23.74
N LEU A 213 -0.73 6.54 -22.42
CA LEU A 213 0.61 6.71 -21.88
C LEU A 213 1.49 5.50 -22.19
N ALA A 214 1.01 4.28 -21.98
CA ALA A 214 1.73 3.05 -22.28
C ALA A 214 2.11 2.96 -23.77
N GLU A 215 1.19 3.30 -24.68
CA GLU A 215 1.49 3.36 -26.12
C GLU A 215 2.54 4.42 -26.47
N GLY A 216 2.45 5.61 -25.86
CA GLY A 216 3.49 6.63 -25.99
C GLY A 216 4.87 6.14 -25.53
N ILE A 217 4.92 5.40 -24.42
CA ILE A 217 6.16 4.81 -23.92
C ILE A 217 6.71 3.73 -24.85
N LYS A 218 5.88 2.88 -25.45
CA LYS A 218 6.34 1.91 -26.45
C LYS A 218 7.06 2.62 -27.59
N ILE A 219 6.47 3.69 -28.12
CA ILE A 219 7.07 4.47 -29.22
C ILE A 219 8.39 5.12 -28.79
N ILE A 220 8.43 5.78 -27.62
CA ILE A 220 9.63 6.45 -27.11
C ILE A 220 10.74 5.43 -26.85
N ALA A 221 10.43 4.33 -26.18
CA ALA A 221 11.39 3.29 -25.82
C ALA A 221 12.00 2.65 -27.07
N SER A 222 11.18 2.25 -28.06
CA SER A 222 11.66 1.70 -29.32
C SER A 222 12.55 2.68 -30.09
N LYS A 223 12.14 3.95 -30.19
CA LYS A 223 12.95 4.98 -30.87
C LYS A 223 14.30 5.20 -30.19
N LEU A 224 14.34 5.26 -28.86
CA LEU A 224 15.60 5.39 -28.13
C LEU A 224 16.48 4.15 -28.32
N PHE A 225 15.89 2.96 -28.24
CA PHE A 225 16.61 1.71 -28.40
C PHE A 225 17.31 1.60 -29.77
N LEU A 226 16.58 1.90 -30.85
CA LEU A 226 17.10 1.84 -32.21
C LEU A 226 18.02 3.02 -32.53
N HIS A 227 17.54 4.26 -32.37
CA HIS A 227 18.23 5.43 -32.91
C HIS A 227 19.30 6.00 -31.98
N ARG A 228 19.10 5.95 -30.66
CA ARG A 228 20.08 6.48 -29.69
C ARG A 228 21.12 5.43 -29.32
N PHE A 229 20.71 4.17 -29.15
CA PHE A 229 21.61 3.10 -28.70
C PHE A 229 22.10 2.17 -29.83
N GLY A 230 21.59 2.32 -31.06
CA GLY A 230 22.05 1.55 -32.22
C GLY A 230 21.79 0.05 -32.11
N LYS A 231 20.72 -0.35 -31.44
CA LYS A 231 20.35 -1.76 -31.22
C LYS A 231 19.38 -2.30 -32.29
N THR A 232 19.12 -3.61 -32.26
CA THR A 232 18.32 -4.31 -33.27
C THR A 232 16.86 -4.48 -32.86
N GLU A 233 15.97 -4.59 -33.84
CA GLU A 233 14.52 -4.74 -33.64
C GLU A 233 14.13 -6.09 -33.00
N SER A 234 14.93 -7.14 -33.23
CA SER A 234 14.69 -8.48 -32.65
C SER A 234 14.60 -8.51 -31.12
N GLU A 235 15.36 -7.64 -30.43
CA GLU A 235 15.33 -7.55 -28.96
C GLU A 235 14.05 -6.84 -28.47
N ILE A 236 13.48 -5.94 -29.27
CA ILE A 236 12.20 -5.26 -29.00
C ILE A 236 11.06 -6.26 -29.07
N ASP A 237 11.06 -7.13 -30.08
CA ASP A 237 10.03 -8.16 -30.24
C ASP A 237 10.01 -9.15 -29.08
N SER A 238 11.20 -9.55 -28.61
CA SER A 238 11.34 -10.39 -27.43
C SER A 238 10.86 -9.66 -26.16
N ALA A 239 11.24 -8.40 -25.97
CA ALA A 239 10.82 -7.61 -24.80
C ALA A 239 9.31 -7.31 -24.81
N SER A 240 8.68 -7.27 -25.97
CA SER A 240 7.23 -7.08 -26.11
C SER A 240 6.43 -8.32 -25.66
N ARG A 241 7.09 -9.48 -25.56
CA ARG A 241 6.48 -10.71 -25.05
C ARG A 241 6.73 -10.79 -23.54
N LEU A 242 5.65 -10.86 -22.75
CA LEU A 242 5.74 -11.14 -21.31
C LEU A 242 6.09 -12.62 -21.12
N LEU A 243 7.37 -12.95 -21.13
CA LEU A 243 7.85 -14.33 -21.07
C LEU A 243 8.38 -14.71 -19.68
N CYS A 244 8.14 -15.96 -19.30
CA CYS A 244 8.64 -16.57 -18.08
C CYS A 244 10.17 -16.62 -18.13
N PRO A 245 10.87 -16.06 -17.13
CA PRO A 245 12.33 -16.08 -17.12
C PRO A 245 12.92 -17.48 -16.90
N ILE A 246 12.10 -18.46 -16.49
CA ILE A 246 12.53 -19.85 -16.26
C ILE A 246 12.35 -20.71 -17.52
N CYS A 247 11.15 -20.72 -18.11
CA CYS A 247 10.82 -21.62 -19.21
C CYS A 247 10.50 -20.92 -20.55
N GLY A 248 10.50 -19.60 -20.61
CA GLY A 248 10.22 -18.84 -21.83
C GLY A 248 8.76 -18.83 -22.28
N GLU A 249 7.84 -19.46 -21.55
CA GLU A 249 6.40 -19.42 -21.85
C GLU A 249 5.78 -18.04 -21.59
N SER A 250 4.67 -17.75 -22.25
CA SER A 250 3.88 -16.55 -21.98
C SER A 250 3.37 -16.51 -20.53
N ILE A 251 3.46 -15.34 -19.92
CA ILE A 251 2.94 -15.04 -18.58
C ILE A 251 1.63 -14.24 -18.70
N ARG A 252 0.66 -14.55 -17.83
CA ARG A 252 -0.54 -13.74 -17.66
C ARG A 252 -0.18 -12.32 -17.14
N PRO A 253 -0.68 -11.23 -17.76
CA PRO A 253 -0.46 -9.88 -17.27
C PRO A 253 -1.01 -9.70 -15.84
N ASN A 254 -0.11 -9.51 -14.87
CA ASN A 254 -0.45 -9.18 -13.49
C ASN A 254 0.74 -8.40 -12.88
N PRO A 255 0.51 -7.24 -12.22
CA PRO A 255 1.60 -6.43 -11.68
C PRO A 255 2.25 -7.00 -10.43
N PHE A 256 1.61 -7.95 -9.75
CA PHE A 256 2.06 -8.48 -8.46
C PHE A 256 2.81 -9.81 -8.62
N SER A 257 2.43 -10.62 -9.59
CA SER A 257 3.05 -11.92 -9.83
C SER A 257 3.17 -12.25 -11.31
N SER A 258 4.08 -13.16 -11.62
CA SER A 258 4.27 -13.76 -12.94
C SER A 258 3.92 -15.24 -12.84
N SER A 259 2.84 -15.65 -13.48
CA SER A 259 2.42 -17.06 -13.56
C SER A 259 2.41 -17.56 -15.01
N CYS A 260 3.09 -18.68 -15.28
CA CYS A 260 3.09 -19.33 -16.59
C CYS A 260 2.35 -20.69 -16.55
N LEU A 261 2.12 -21.29 -17.72
CA LEU A 261 1.36 -22.56 -17.86
C LEU A 261 2.11 -23.76 -17.27
N SER A 262 3.44 -23.73 -17.29
CA SER A 262 4.31 -24.69 -16.60
C SER A 262 4.25 -24.61 -15.07
N GLY A 263 3.47 -23.70 -14.48
CA GLY A 263 3.26 -23.61 -13.04
C GLY A 263 4.29 -22.78 -12.27
N HIS A 264 5.23 -22.11 -12.95
CA HIS A 264 6.16 -21.18 -12.29
C HIS A 264 5.41 -19.93 -11.82
N ILE A 265 5.58 -19.58 -10.54
CA ILE A 265 5.02 -18.36 -9.94
C ILE A 265 6.18 -17.55 -9.36
N LEU A 266 6.40 -16.35 -9.89
CA LEU A 266 7.44 -15.43 -9.43
C LEU A 266 6.80 -14.12 -8.97
N PRO A 267 7.17 -13.58 -7.80
CA PRO A 267 6.72 -12.24 -7.41
C PRO A 267 7.32 -11.20 -8.37
N ARG A 268 6.60 -10.10 -8.59
CA ARG A 268 7.12 -8.95 -9.35
C ARG A 268 7.56 -7.84 -8.41
N CYS A 269 8.62 -7.15 -8.81
CA CYS A 269 9.10 -5.96 -8.15
C CYS A 269 8.00 -4.90 -8.10
N SER A 270 7.67 -4.43 -6.90
CA SER A 270 6.64 -3.41 -6.70
C SER A 270 7.05 -2.01 -7.20
N ASP A 271 8.33 -1.79 -7.52
CA ASP A 271 8.80 -0.52 -8.10
C ASP A 271 8.76 -0.54 -9.63
N CYS A 272 9.28 -1.59 -10.25
CA CYS A 272 9.50 -1.66 -11.70
C CYS A 272 8.75 -2.79 -12.42
N PHE A 273 7.99 -3.62 -11.69
CA PHE A 273 7.21 -4.74 -12.21
C PHE A 273 8.01 -5.84 -12.93
N GLU A 274 9.34 -5.84 -12.84
CA GLU A 274 10.17 -6.96 -13.30
C GLU A 274 9.90 -8.20 -12.44
N PRO A 275 9.84 -9.41 -13.04
CA PRO A 275 9.86 -10.64 -12.26
C PRO A 275 11.12 -10.70 -11.39
N CYS A 276 10.95 -10.97 -10.10
CA CYS A 276 12.08 -11.17 -9.19
C CYS A 276 12.60 -12.61 -9.38
N THR A 277 13.70 -12.75 -10.11
CA THR A 277 14.38 -14.04 -10.35
C THR A 277 15.52 -14.32 -9.38
N ASP A 278 16.04 -13.29 -8.73
CA ASP A 278 17.16 -13.38 -7.81
C ASP A 278 16.70 -13.80 -6.41
N THR A 279 17.58 -14.48 -5.67
CA THR A 279 17.33 -14.88 -4.27
C THR A 279 17.48 -13.73 -3.27
N SER A 280 17.89 -12.54 -3.73
CA SER A 280 18.12 -11.37 -2.90
C SER A 280 17.20 -10.22 -3.34
N PHE A 281 16.22 -9.90 -2.51
CA PHE A 281 15.28 -8.80 -2.74
C PHE A 281 14.92 -8.09 -1.43
N TYR A 282 14.40 -6.88 -1.54
CA TYR A 282 13.76 -6.18 -0.43
C TYR A 282 12.29 -6.60 -0.32
N GLU A 283 11.76 -6.74 0.88
CA GLU A 283 10.35 -7.05 1.14
C GLU A 283 9.71 -5.99 2.05
N CYS A 284 8.49 -5.56 1.72
CA CYS A 284 7.68 -4.76 2.62
C CYS A 284 7.16 -5.63 3.78
N SER A 285 7.34 -5.20 5.04
CA SER A 285 6.84 -5.97 6.19
C SER A 285 5.33 -6.12 6.22
N GLU A 286 4.61 -5.12 5.71
CA GLU A 286 3.16 -5.08 5.82
C GLU A 286 2.46 -5.86 4.73
N CYS A 287 2.86 -5.65 3.48
CA CYS A 287 2.16 -6.24 2.33
C CYS A 287 2.95 -7.35 1.63
N LYS A 288 4.16 -7.67 2.11
CA LYS A 288 5.02 -8.74 1.56
C LYS A 288 5.41 -8.56 0.09
N ARG A 289 5.16 -7.37 -0.47
CA ARG A 289 5.58 -7.03 -1.83
C ARG A 289 7.08 -6.85 -1.89
N THR A 290 7.66 -7.43 -2.93
CA THR A 290 9.11 -7.46 -3.13
C THR A 290 9.58 -6.25 -3.94
N ALA A 291 10.86 -5.94 -3.85
CA ALA A 291 11.55 -5.01 -4.73
C ALA A 291 12.97 -5.53 -4.98
N ILE A 292 13.40 -5.51 -6.23
CA ILE A 292 14.72 -6.03 -6.63
C ILE A 292 15.81 -5.20 -5.96
N ILE A 293 16.82 -5.87 -5.40
CA ILE A 293 18.02 -5.18 -4.91
C ILE A 293 18.85 -4.80 -6.14
N THR A 294 18.97 -3.51 -6.40
CA THR A 294 19.95 -2.98 -7.37
C THR A 294 21.33 -3.00 -6.72
N ILE A 295 21.96 -4.18 -6.66
CA ILE A 295 23.22 -4.46 -5.94
C ILE A 295 24.39 -3.59 -6.46
N ASN A 296 24.25 -2.96 -7.63
CA ASN A 296 25.29 -2.14 -8.23
C ASN A 296 24.77 -0.76 -8.67
N LEU A 297 24.52 0.13 -7.70
CA LEU A 297 24.07 1.51 -7.93
C LEU A 297 24.95 2.28 -8.92
N ALA A 298 26.25 1.97 -8.99
CA ALA A 298 27.20 2.59 -9.92
C ALA A 298 26.96 2.22 -11.41
N ARG A 299 26.23 1.13 -11.68
CA ARG A 299 25.86 0.68 -13.04
C ARG A 299 24.38 0.91 -13.36
N CYS A 300 23.57 1.32 -12.37
CA CYS A 300 22.17 1.63 -12.59
C CYS A 300 22.01 2.97 -13.29
N SER A 301 21.08 3.02 -14.24
CA SER A 301 20.69 4.28 -14.87
C SER A 301 19.99 5.20 -13.85
N GLN A 302 20.02 6.50 -14.13
CA GLN A 302 19.28 7.49 -13.34
C GLN A 302 17.79 7.14 -13.27
N TRP A 303 17.21 6.64 -14.37
CA TRP A 303 15.82 6.18 -14.38
C TRP A 303 15.55 5.03 -13.40
N ARG A 304 16.37 3.96 -13.42
CA ARG A 304 16.22 2.84 -12.48
C ARG A 304 16.38 3.30 -11.03
N THR A 305 17.37 4.14 -10.75
CA THR A 305 17.59 4.70 -9.41
C THR A 305 16.42 5.58 -8.96
N ALA A 306 15.77 6.33 -9.86
CA ALA A 306 14.62 7.16 -9.54
C ALA A 306 13.31 6.37 -9.30
N ILE A 307 13.18 5.20 -9.93
CA ILE A 307 12.05 4.28 -9.71
C ILE A 307 12.24 3.48 -8.42
N SER A 308 13.45 2.98 -8.19
CA SER A 308 13.79 2.18 -7.02
C SER A 308 13.65 3.00 -5.74
N SER A 309 12.78 2.56 -4.85
CA SER A 309 12.52 3.21 -3.58
C SER A 309 12.95 2.33 -2.41
N ARG A 310 13.43 2.94 -1.33
CA ARG A 310 13.58 2.24 -0.04
C ARG A 310 12.23 1.95 0.61
N PHE A 311 11.19 2.68 0.20
CA PHE A 311 9.83 2.60 0.72
C PHE A 311 8.91 1.88 -0.27
N CYS A 312 8.00 1.07 0.26
CA CYS A 312 6.98 0.41 -0.53
C CYS A 312 5.98 1.42 -1.12
N PRO A 313 5.73 1.48 -2.44
CA PRO A 313 4.80 2.43 -3.04
C PRO A 313 3.34 2.20 -2.62
N PHE A 314 3.04 1.04 -2.03
CA PHE A 314 1.70 0.69 -1.56
C PHE A 314 1.45 1.05 -0.09
N CYS A 315 2.48 0.98 0.75
CA CYS A 315 2.34 1.14 2.20
C CYS A 315 3.09 2.35 2.74
N ASP A 316 4.00 2.94 1.95
CA ASP A 316 4.96 3.96 2.36
C ASP A 316 5.80 3.57 3.58
N ILE A 317 6.16 2.28 3.66
CA ILE A 317 6.95 1.71 4.76
C ILE A 317 8.29 1.20 4.23
N PRO A 318 9.39 1.35 5.00
CA PRO A 318 10.69 0.82 4.64
C PRO A 318 10.63 -0.68 4.35
N ARG A 319 11.30 -1.07 3.28
CA ARG A 319 11.50 -2.49 2.96
C ARG A 319 12.72 -3.04 3.69
N VAL A 320 12.64 -4.30 4.08
CA VAL A 320 13.75 -5.03 4.72
C VAL A 320 14.40 -5.97 3.72
N PRO A 321 15.74 -6.12 3.73
CA PRO A 321 16.40 -7.09 2.87
C PRO A 321 16.01 -8.51 3.29
N VAL A 322 15.75 -9.36 2.31
CA VAL A 322 15.51 -10.79 2.49
C VAL A 322 16.59 -11.54 1.70
N TYR A 323 17.26 -12.47 2.38
CA TYR A 323 18.29 -13.33 1.81
C TYR A 323 17.84 -14.77 1.95
N PHE A 324 17.73 -15.48 0.81
CA PHE A 324 17.50 -16.92 0.74
C PHE A 324 18.80 -17.64 0.38
#